data_AF-A0AAD8NEW6-F1
#
_entry.id   AF-A0AAD8NEW6-F1
#
_cell.length_a   1.000
_cell.length_b   1.000
_cell.length_c   1.000
_cell.angle_alpha   90.00
_cell.angle_beta   90.00
_cell.angle_gamma   90.00
#
_symmetry.space_group_name_H-M   'P 1'
#
loop_
_entity.id
_entity.type
_entity.pdbx_description
1 polymer ?
#
loop_
_entity_poly.entity_id
_entity_poly.type
_entity_poly.pdbx_seq_one_letter_code
_entity_poly.pdbx_strand_id
1 'polypeptide(L)'
;MQATFRKVSFIKRISMGRNQVVSMTDHAAQFPDFDHFQNNVAEKLAGIVRGDDAVLSVAWFRKVIDVFLCCETEFKDVVLMGRDPAQLSKAPMDRVLEEYMDRVVKALDICNAVTHAVELVKHWQQLAEIGVEALNQKPIGEGHVRRAKKALNSLLTSMNFDDKDKINAKSADRSSSFGRRGTAETVKNRSSFRSLSFPFAKSWSSAKQIQLMSANMVVPRGDDGGGLALPVYIMSTFMNFTMWALVAAFPCQERNGLPAQLPIGKNLGWAQPILSMQETIGEEWKKKNKNLMNGGLLKESQRLEKVAAFLVDYDFSDEDEMAAEVAELAEICQKMDDGLGALGQQVRDVFHRLAKSRTEVLNHVDQLSASTSQINN
;
A
#
# COMPACT_ATOMS: atom_id res chain seq x y z
N MET A 1 -38.70 64.73 -47.26
CA MET A 1 -37.52 64.27 -46.50
C MET A 1 -37.74 64.71 -45.05
N GLN A 2 -38.34 63.86 -44.21
CA GLN A 2 -37.71 63.09 -43.09
C GLN A 2 -36.90 64.00 -42.14
N ALA A 3 -37.17 64.09 -40.83
CA ALA A 3 -37.39 62.99 -39.89
C ALA A 3 -38.48 63.26 -38.82
N THR A 4 -39.08 62.17 -38.35
CA THR A 4 -40.20 62.05 -37.42
C THR A 4 -39.71 61.89 -35.97
N PHE A 5 -40.30 62.67 -35.05
CA PHE A 5 -40.15 62.52 -33.60
C PHE A 5 -41.15 61.46 -33.12
N ARG A 6 -40.69 60.31 -32.61
CA ARG A 6 -41.56 59.24 -32.10
C ARG A 6 -41.51 59.20 -30.57
N LYS A 7 -42.53 59.76 -29.92
CA LYS A 7 -42.93 59.44 -28.54
C LYS A 7 -43.63 58.07 -28.54
N VAL A 8 -43.18 57.16 -27.68
CA VAL A 8 -43.88 55.90 -27.33
C VAL A 8 -43.80 55.80 -25.81
N SER A 9 -44.84 56.24 -25.11
CA SER A 9 -45.93 55.44 -24.52
C SER A 9 -45.51 54.63 -23.30
N PHE A 10 -45.96 55.15 -22.17
CA PHE A 10 -46.04 54.55 -20.84
C PHE A 10 -46.81 53.22 -20.84
N ILE A 11 -46.57 52.42 -19.79
CA ILE A 11 -47.21 51.15 -19.40
C ILE A 11 -46.43 49.89 -19.83
N LYS A 12 -45.42 49.52 -19.02
CA LYS A 12 -45.14 48.13 -18.66
C LYS A 12 -44.20 48.05 -17.45
N ARG A 13 -44.75 47.53 -16.34
CA ARG A 13 -44.11 46.95 -15.13
C ARG A 13 -44.52 47.63 -13.82
N ILE A 14 -45.72 47.32 -13.37
CA ILE A 14 -46.00 47.10 -11.95
C ILE A 14 -46.62 45.70 -11.86
N SER A 15 -45.82 44.70 -11.51
CA SER A 15 -46.25 43.45 -10.87
C SER A 15 -45.01 42.65 -10.47
N MET A 16 -45.07 42.00 -9.30
CA MET A 16 -44.06 41.11 -8.69
C MET A 16 -42.89 41.76 -7.94
N GLY A 17 -43.24 42.52 -6.90
CA GLY A 17 -42.55 42.37 -5.61
C GLY A 17 -43.14 41.19 -4.82
N ARG A 18 -42.27 40.50 -4.06
CA ARG A 18 -42.52 39.34 -3.17
C ARG A 18 -42.52 37.95 -3.80
N ASN A 19 -41.31 37.41 -3.99
CA ASN A 19 -40.80 36.20 -3.30
C ASN A 19 -39.53 35.73 -4.03
N GLN A 20 -38.43 36.47 -3.86
CA GLN A 20 -37.12 35.81 -3.87
C GLN A 20 -36.84 35.47 -2.41
N VAL A 21 -37.21 34.26 -2.00
CA VAL A 21 -36.50 33.60 -0.93
C VAL A 21 -35.11 33.34 -1.48
N VAL A 22 -34.18 34.20 -1.10
CA VAL A 22 -32.76 34.00 -1.24
C VAL A 22 -32.44 32.71 -0.50
N SER A 23 -32.35 31.60 -1.22
CA SER A 23 -31.76 30.35 -0.71
C SER A 23 -30.24 30.51 -0.75
N MET A 24 -29.73 31.51 -0.01
CA MET A 24 -28.33 31.51 0.40
C MET A 24 -28.29 30.85 1.77
N THR A 25 -27.30 29.98 1.93
CA THR A 25 -26.85 29.37 3.19
C THR A 25 -27.80 28.40 3.87
N ASP A 26 -27.95 27.19 3.30
CA ASP A 26 -28.23 25.97 4.09
C ASP A 26 -27.37 24.76 3.67
N HIS A 27 -26.51 24.87 2.65
CA HIS A 27 -25.60 23.78 2.27
C HIS A 27 -24.41 23.61 3.24
N ALA A 28 -24.03 24.67 3.96
CA ALA A 28 -22.99 24.59 4.99
C ALA A 28 -23.49 23.94 6.30
N ALA A 29 -24.79 23.75 6.46
CA ALA A 29 -25.41 23.20 7.66
C ALA A 29 -25.77 21.70 7.54
N GLN A 30 -25.63 21.09 6.36
CA GLN A 30 -26.09 19.71 6.15
C GLN A 30 -25.04 18.63 6.45
N PHE A 31 -23.75 18.95 6.50
CA PHE A 31 -22.71 17.92 6.68
C PHE A 31 -21.47 18.34 7.50
N PRO A 32 -21.62 18.82 8.74
CA PRO A 32 -20.49 19.16 9.62
C PRO A 32 -19.50 17.99 9.85
N ASP A 33 -19.97 16.75 9.72
CA ASP A 33 -19.15 15.54 9.85
C ASP A 33 -18.10 15.40 8.72
N PHE A 34 -18.35 15.93 7.51
CA PHE A 34 -17.44 15.78 6.37
C PHE A 34 -16.24 16.70 6.45
N ASP A 35 -16.45 17.96 6.81
CA ASP A 35 -15.36 18.91 7.03
C ASP A 35 -14.50 18.47 8.22
N HIS A 36 -15.12 17.92 9.27
CA HIS A 36 -14.40 17.32 10.39
C HIS A 36 -13.51 16.16 9.93
N PHE A 37 -14.07 15.18 9.22
CA PHE A 37 -13.34 14.05 8.67
C PHE A 37 -12.16 14.49 7.79
N GLN A 38 -12.40 15.43 6.87
CA GLN A 38 -11.36 15.93 5.98
C GLN A 38 -10.22 16.60 6.74
N ASN A 39 -10.55 17.42 7.75
CA ASN A 39 -9.56 18.10 8.59
C ASN A 39 -8.77 17.10 9.44
N ASN A 40 -9.44 16.11 10.03
CA ASN A 40 -8.77 15.07 10.83
C ASN A 40 -7.83 14.22 9.96
N VAL A 41 -8.25 13.84 8.75
CA VAL A 41 -7.38 13.15 7.78
C VAL A 41 -6.17 14.02 7.45
N ALA A 42 -6.38 15.30 7.15
CA ALA A 42 -5.28 16.23 6.83
C ALA A 42 -4.29 16.36 7.99
N GLU A 43 -4.78 16.51 9.22
CA GLU A 43 -3.96 16.63 10.43
C GLU A 43 -3.13 15.36 10.68
N LYS A 44 -3.76 14.18 10.62
CA LYS A 44 -3.06 12.91 10.83
C LYS A 44 -1.99 12.67 9.77
N LEU A 45 -2.29 12.93 8.50
CA LEU A 45 -1.33 12.82 7.40
C LEU A 45 -0.17 13.81 7.56
N ALA A 46 -0.44 15.06 7.95
CA ALA A 46 0.59 16.03 8.27
C ALA A 46 1.44 15.57 9.46
N GLY A 47 0.84 14.90 10.45
CA GLY A 47 1.54 14.26 11.57
C GLY A 47 2.50 13.15 11.15
N ILE A 48 2.24 12.44 10.05
CA ILE A 48 3.19 11.47 9.47
C ILE A 48 4.40 12.22 8.92
N VAL A 49 4.17 13.25 8.10
CA VAL A 49 5.23 14.04 7.44
C VAL A 49 6.13 14.77 8.44
N ARG A 50 5.56 15.26 9.55
CA ARG A 50 6.30 15.92 10.64
C ARG A 50 7.03 14.95 11.57
N GLY A 51 6.80 13.64 11.44
CA GLY A 51 7.45 12.65 12.28
C GLY A 51 8.94 12.49 11.94
N ASP A 52 9.69 11.95 12.90
CA ASP A 52 11.13 11.72 12.75
C ASP A 52 11.44 10.40 12.02
N ASP A 53 10.44 9.55 11.81
CA ASP A 53 10.60 8.26 11.13
C ASP A 53 10.96 8.47 9.65
N ALA A 54 12.08 7.90 9.23
CA ALA A 54 12.50 7.97 7.83
C ALA A 54 11.45 7.33 6.92
N VAL A 55 11.08 8.02 5.83
CA VAL A 55 10.17 7.50 4.81
C VAL A 55 10.68 6.15 4.27
N LEU A 56 9.78 5.17 4.14
CA LEU A 56 10.07 3.76 3.78
C LEU A 56 10.83 2.96 4.85
N SER A 57 10.90 3.42 6.10
CA SER A 57 11.28 2.58 7.25
C SER A 57 10.10 1.75 7.76
N VAL A 58 10.39 0.70 8.51
CA VAL A 58 9.35 -0.12 9.16
C VAL A 58 8.50 0.74 10.10
N ALA A 59 9.11 1.61 10.91
CA ALA A 59 8.39 2.51 11.82
C ALA A 59 7.43 3.46 11.09
N TRP A 60 7.90 4.05 9.98
CA TRP A 60 7.06 4.90 9.13
C TRP A 60 5.84 4.15 8.59
N PHE A 61 6.01 2.92 8.09
CA PHE A 61 4.88 2.11 7.61
C PHE A 61 3.87 1.78 8.70
N ARG A 62 4.34 1.46 9.91
CA ARG A 62 3.44 1.21 11.04
C ARG A 62 2.56 2.43 11.31
N LYS A 63 3.15 3.62 11.33
CA LYS A 63 2.43 4.89 11.51
C LYS A 63 1.45 5.18 10.37
N VAL A 64 1.83 4.94 9.12
CA VAL A 64 0.94 5.11 7.95
C VAL A 64 -0.27 4.20 8.06
N ILE A 65 -0.07 2.92 8.41
CA ILE A 65 -1.17 1.95 8.55
C ILE A 65 -2.06 2.30 9.75
N ASP A 66 -1.49 2.70 10.90
CA ASP A 66 -2.27 3.12 12.06
C ASP A 66 -3.17 4.31 11.72
N VAL A 67 -2.63 5.33 11.05
CA VAL A 67 -3.41 6.50 10.60
C VAL A 67 -4.47 6.08 9.58
N PHE A 68 -4.14 5.18 8.64
CA PHE A 68 -5.11 4.65 7.68
C PHE A 68 -6.27 3.94 8.38
N LEU A 69 -5.99 3.08 9.37
CA LEU A 69 -7.02 2.35 10.13
C LEU A 69 -7.88 3.28 10.98
N CYS A 70 -7.29 4.34 11.55
CA CYS A 70 -8.04 5.38 12.24
C CYS A 70 -9.00 6.12 11.29
N CYS A 71 -8.51 6.56 10.13
CA CYS A 71 -9.34 7.24 9.13
C CYS A 71 -10.41 6.31 8.53
N GLU A 72 -10.11 5.02 8.36
CA GLU A 72 -11.08 4.03 7.90
C GLU A 72 -12.24 3.86 8.89
N THR A 73 -11.94 3.86 10.19
CA THR A 73 -12.97 3.77 11.23
C THR A 73 -13.92 4.96 11.16
N GLU A 74 -13.39 6.19 11.13
CA GLU A 74 -14.20 7.40 11.02
C GLU A 74 -14.96 7.48 9.69
N PHE A 75 -14.33 7.06 8.60
CA PHE A 75 -14.99 6.98 7.29
C PHE A 75 -16.23 6.10 7.32
N LYS A 76 -16.18 4.95 8.00
CA LYS A 76 -17.35 4.08 8.17
C LYS A 76 -18.46 4.79 8.94
N ASP A 77 -18.13 5.53 9.98
CA ASP A 77 -19.13 6.28 10.74
C ASP A 77 -19.81 7.35 9.87
N VAL A 78 -19.01 8.06 9.08
CA VAL A 78 -19.45 9.14 8.19
C VAL A 78 -20.29 8.65 7.01
N VAL A 79 -19.92 7.53 6.39
CA VAL A 79 -20.50 7.06 5.11
C VAL A 79 -21.45 5.87 5.29
N LEU A 80 -21.18 4.96 6.23
CA LEU A 80 -21.88 3.67 6.31
C LEU A 80 -22.83 3.55 7.51
N MET A 81 -22.48 4.09 8.68
CA MET A 81 -23.24 3.86 9.92
C MET A 81 -24.23 4.99 10.26
N GLY A 82 -24.07 6.17 9.68
CA GLY A 82 -24.85 7.37 10.02
C GLY A 82 -25.90 7.81 8.98
N ARG A 83 -26.20 7.02 7.94
CA ARG A 83 -27.01 7.45 6.78
C ARG A 83 -28.06 6.44 6.38
N ASP A 84 -29.14 6.95 5.77
CA ASP A 84 -30.21 6.13 5.21
C ASP A 84 -29.64 5.23 4.10
N PRO A 85 -29.70 3.90 4.23
CA PRO A 85 -29.17 2.98 3.24
C PRO A 85 -29.74 3.24 1.83
N ALA A 86 -30.96 3.77 1.70
CA ALA A 86 -31.55 4.14 0.42
C ALA A 86 -30.81 5.28 -0.31
N GLN A 87 -29.96 6.06 0.37
CA GLN A 87 -29.09 7.06 -0.26
C GLN A 87 -27.86 6.44 -0.92
N LEU A 88 -27.36 5.34 -0.37
CA LEU A 88 -26.19 4.62 -0.91
C LEU A 88 -26.53 3.85 -2.19
N SER A 89 -27.78 3.44 -2.36
CA SER A 89 -28.26 2.71 -3.55
C SER A 89 -28.73 3.63 -4.70
N LYS A 90 -28.62 4.95 -4.56
CA LYS A 90 -29.03 5.92 -5.59
C LYS A 90 -27.84 6.41 -6.40
N ALA A 91 -28.04 6.60 -7.69
CA ALA A 91 -27.07 7.27 -8.54
C ALA A 91 -26.80 8.71 -8.07
N PRO A 92 -25.54 9.19 -8.08
CA PRO A 92 -24.33 8.51 -8.57
C PRO A 92 -23.56 7.70 -7.50
N MET A 93 -24.06 7.63 -6.26
CA MET A 93 -23.35 7.02 -5.13
C MET A 93 -23.20 5.50 -5.25
N ASP A 94 -24.18 4.83 -5.85
CA ASP A 94 -24.13 3.40 -6.18
C ASP A 94 -22.85 3.01 -6.94
N ARG A 95 -22.49 3.78 -7.98
CA ARG A 95 -21.30 3.57 -8.80
C ARG A 95 -20.02 3.90 -8.06
N VAL A 96 -20.01 5.02 -7.33
CA VAL A 96 -18.84 5.44 -6.53
C VAL A 96 -18.51 4.38 -5.48
N LEU A 97 -19.55 3.82 -4.84
CA LEU A 97 -19.40 2.75 -3.87
C LEU A 97 -18.96 1.45 -4.56
N GLU A 98 -19.58 1.03 -5.66
CA GLU A 98 -19.17 -0.14 -6.44
C GLU A 98 -17.68 -0.10 -6.81
N GLU A 99 -17.19 1.03 -7.33
CA GLU A 99 -15.78 1.19 -7.63
C GLU A 99 -14.90 1.14 -6.38
N TYR A 100 -15.34 1.73 -5.25
CA TYR A 100 -14.63 1.59 -3.98
C TYR A 100 -14.52 0.12 -3.56
N MET A 101 -15.60 -0.65 -3.65
CA MET A 101 -15.63 -2.07 -3.33
C MET A 101 -14.71 -2.90 -4.22
N ASP A 102 -14.63 -2.56 -5.50
CA ASP A 102 -13.71 -3.16 -6.46
C ASP A 102 -12.24 -2.84 -6.12
N ARG A 103 -11.95 -1.61 -5.67
CA ARG A 103 -10.62 -1.23 -5.14
C ARG A 103 -10.29 -1.96 -3.84
N VAL A 104 -11.27 -2.19 -2.96
CA VAL A 104 -11.09 -2.97 -1.73
C VAL A 104 -10.64 -4.39 -2.05
N VAL A 105 -11.24 -5.06 -3.03
CA VAL A 105 -10.81 -6.42 -3.43
C VAL A 105 -9.34 -6.44 -3.87
N LYS A 106 -8.90 -5.45 -4.64
CA LYS A 106 -7.49 -5.33 -5.08
C LYS A 106 -6.56 -5.04 -3.91
N ALA A 107 -6.99 -4.20 -2.98
CA ALA A 107 -6.27 -3.95 -1.73
C ALA A 107 -6.11 -5.23 -0.89
N LEU A 108 -7.13 -6.09 -0.81
CA LEU A 108 -7.04 -7.39 -0.12
C LEU A 108 -5.98 -8.31 -0.77
N ASP A 109 -5.94 -8.38 -2.10
CA ASP A 109 -4.92 -9.14 -2.83
C ASP A 109 -3.50 -8.62 -2.52
N ILE A 110 -3.34 -7.29 -2.46
CA ILE A 110 -2.06 -6.66 -2.12
C ILE A 110 -1.68 -6.93 -0.66
N CYS A 111 -2.61 -6.86 0.30
CA CYS A 111 -2.34 -7.21 1.70
C CYS A 111 -1.80 -8.64 1.83
N ASN A 112 -2.38 -9.60 1.09
CA ASN A 112 -1.88 -10.97 1.04
C ASN A 112 -0.44 -11.01 0.48
N ALA A 113 -0.20 -10.33 -0.65
CA ALA A 113 1.13 -10.29 -1.27
C ALA A 113 2.19 -9.67 -0.35
N VAL A 114 1.85 -8.57 0.31
CA VAL A 114 2.72 -7.89 1.26
C VAL A 114 2.95 -8.75 2.50
N THR A 115 1.95 -9.48 3.00
CA THR A 115 2.13 -10.41 4.13
C THR A 115 3.20 -11.46 3.80
N HIS A 116 3.16 -12.06 2.61
CA HIS A 116 4.19 -12.99 2.17
C HIS A 116 5.56 -12.31 1.98
N ALA A 117 5.57 -11.08 1.47
CA ALA A 117 6.80 -10.32 1.29
C ALA A 117 7.44 -9.92 2.63
N VAL A 118 6.64 -9.63 3.67
CA VAL A 118 7.12 -9.40 5.05
C VAL A 118 7.80 -10.66 5.59
N GLU A 119 7.21 -11.85 5.40
CA GLU A 119 7.84 -13.11 5.81
C GLU A 119 9.15 -13.38 5.05
N LEU A 120 9.24 -13.01 3.77
CA LEU A 120 10.48 -13.09 3.00
C LEU A 120 11.56 -12.14 3.56
N VAL A 121 11.19 -10.90 3.89
CA VAL A 121 12.11 -9.93 4.52
C VAL A 121 12.55 -10.41 5.91
N LYS A 122 11.67 -11.05 6.67
CA LYS A 122 12.03 -11.69 7.95
C LYS A 122 13.00 -12.85 7.75
N HIS A 123 12.83 -13.63 6.69
CA HIS A 123 13.80 -14.68 6.34
C HIS A 123 15.19 -14.10 6.02
N TRP A 124 15.25 -12.95 5.34
CA TRP A 124 16.50 -12.24 5.09
C TRP A 124 17.20 -11.80 6.38
N GLN A 125 16.46 -11.21 7.32
CA GLN A 125 16.96 -10.88 8.66
C GLN A 125 17.56 -12.12 9.34
N GLN A 126 16.85 -13.26 9.36
CA GLN A 126 17.34 -14.48 10.00
C GLN A 126 18.67 -15.00 9.40
N LEU A 127 18.86 -14.85 8.09
CA LEU A 127 20.14 -15.20 7.45
C LEU A 127 21.26 -14.25 7.87
N ALA A 128 20.96 -12.95 8.01
CA ALA A 128 21.92 -11.97 8.51
C ALA A 128 22.30 -12.22 9.97
N GLU A 129 21.34 -12.59 10.84
CA GLU A 129 21.58 -12.94 12.24
C GLU A 129 22.55 -14.12 12.39
N ILE A 130 22.46 -15.12 11.51
CA ILE A 130 23.45 -16.22 11.47
C ILE A 130 24.85 -15.69 11.17
N GLY A 131 24.96 -14.67 10.31
CA GLY A 131 26.21 -13.98 10.01
C GLY A 131 26.76 -13.23 11.22
N VAL A 132 25.91 -12.44 11.87
CA VAL A 132 26.24 -11.69 13.10
C VAL A 132 26.71 -12.63 14.21
N GLU A 133 25.95 -13.69 14.49
CA GLU A 133 26.28 -14.65 15.55
C GLU A 133 27.60 -15.38 15.30
N ALA A 134 27.90 -15.69 14.03
CA ALA A 134 29.17 -16.32 13.67
C ALA A 134 30.35 -15.35 13.84
N LEU A 135 30.22 -14.08 13.42
CA LEU A 135 31.28 -13.09 13.47
C LEU A 135 31.52 -12.49 14.87
N ASN A 136 30.55 -12.64 15.79
CA ASN A 136 30.70 -12.22 17.19
C ASN A 136 31.48 -13.22 18.08
N GLN A 137 31.81 -14.41 17.57
CA GLN A 137 32.57 -15.40 18.34
C GLN A 137 34.02 -14.94 18.57
N LYS A 138 34.53 -15.10 19.79
CA LYS A 138 35.92 -14.74 20.14
C LYS A 138 36.68 -15.97 20.65
N PRO A 139 37.82 -16.35 20.03
CA PRO A 139 38.41 -15.79 18.81
C PRO A 139 37.65 -16.20 17.53
N ILE A 140 37.75 -15.39 16.48
CA ILE A 140 37.13 -15.68 15.18
C ILE A 140 37.97 -16.73 14.45
N GLY A 141 37.55 -17.99 14.52
CA GLY A 141 38.10 -19.06 13.67
C GLY A 141 37.61 -19.02 12.21
N GLU A 142 38.38 -19.61 11.29
CA GLU A 142 38.06 -19.73 9.85
C GLU A 142 36.67 -20.35 9.58
N GLY A 143 36.25 -21.30 10.43
CA GLY A 143 34.93 -21.92 10.35
C GLY A 143 33.78 -20.92 10.57
N HIS A 144 33.97 -19.92 11.44
CA HIS A 144 33.00 -18.87 11.69
C HIS A 144 32.88 -17.93 10.48
N VAL A 145 34.01 -17.50 9.91
CA VAL A 145 34.06 -16.70 8.68
C VAL A 145 33.34 -17.42 7.53
N ARG A 146 33.64 -18.71 7.33
CA ARG A 146 32.99 -19.52 6.30
C ARG A 146 31.48 -19.64 6.53
N ARG A 147 31.03 -19.79 7.77
CA ARG A 147 29.60 -19.83 8.12
C ARG A 147 28.92 -18.50 7.83
N ALA A 148 29.53 -17.39 8.23
CA ALA A 148 29.03 -16.04 7.99
C ALA A 148 28.90 -15.77 6.49
N LYS A 149 29.99 -15.95 5.74
CA LYS A 149 29.98 -15.78 4.27
C LYS A 149 28.91 -16.66 3.60
N LYS A 150 28.71 -17.90 4.05
CA LYS A 150 27.67 -18.77 3.49
C LYS A 150 26.26 -18.23 3.73
N ALA A 151 25.98 -17.76 4.96
CA ALA A 151 24.67 -17.21 5.30
C ALA A 151 24.38 -15.91 4.53
N LEU A 152 25.36 -14.99 4.49
CA LEU A 152 25.25 -13.71 3.78
C LEU A 152 25.17 -13.90 2.25
N ASN A 153 25.90 -14.86 1.67
CA ASN A 153 25.73 -15.20 0.25
C ASN A 153 24.33 -15.76 -0.04
N SER A 154 23.77 -16.57 0.87
CA SER A 154 22.40 -17.09 0.72
C SER A 154 21.36 -15.96 0.79
N LEU A 155 21.58 -14.98 1.66
CA LEU A 155 20.79 -13.75 1.77
C LEU A 155 20.82 -12.95 0.46
N LEU A 156 22.01 -12.62 -0.05
CA LEU A 156 22.17 -11.85 -1.28
C LEU A 156 21.59 -12.58 -2.50
N THR A 157 21.74 -13.91 -2.56
CA THR A 157 21.12 -14.73 -3.60
C THR A 157 19.59 -14.66 -3.52
N SER A 158 19.03 -14.72 -2.31
CA SER A 158 17.59 -14.59 -2.09
C SER A 158 17.06 -13.18 -2.36
N MET A 159 17.84 -12.12 -2.18
CA MET A 159 17.41 -10.76 -2.52
C MET A 159 17.41 -10.51 -4.03
N ASN A 160 18.29 -11.21 -4.74
CA ASN A 160 18.47 -11.09 -6.19
C ASN A 160 17.55 -12.02 -7.00
N PHE A 161 16.45 -12.56 -6.44
CA PHE A 161 15.50 -13.38 -7.19
C PHE A 161 15.12 -12.69 -8.50
N ASP A 162 15.66 -13.20 -9.61
CA ASP A 162 15.34 -12.70 -10.94
C ASP A 162 14.16 -13.53 -11.43
N ASP A 163 13.11 -12.86 -11.89
CA ASP A 163 12.04 -13.45 -12.67
C ASP A 163 12.56 -14.05 -14.00
N LYS A 164 13.87 -14.07 -14.25
CA LYS A 164 14.51 -14.56 -15.47
C LYS A 164 14.87 -16.04 -15.49
N ASP A 165 14.73 -16.79 -14.40
CA ASP A 165 14.73 -18.26 -14.49
C ASP A 165 13.53 -18.79 -15.31
N LYS A 166 12.64 -17.89 -15.76
CA LYS A 166 11.46 -18.11 -16.60
C LYS A 166 11.71 -18.49 -18.08
N ILE A 167 12.94 -18.72 -18.55
CA ILE A 167 13.16 -19.11 -19.97
C ILE A 167 13.78 -20.52 -20.15
N ASN A 168 14.43 -21.11 -19.14
CA ASN A 168 15.07 -22.44 -19.29
C ASN A 168 14.48 -23.58 -18.45
N ALA A 169 13.32 -23.38 -17.82
CA ALA A 169 12.54 -24.49 -17.25
C ALA A 169 11.67 -25.20 -18.32
N LYS A 170 12.29 -25.67 -19.40
CA LYS A 170 11.76 -26.75 -20.26
C LYS A 170 12.20 -28.14 -19.74
N SER A 171 12.40 -28.29 -18.43
CA SER A 171 12.46 -29.61 -17.83
C SER A 171 11.19 -29.81 -17.01
N ALA A 172 10.34 -30.69 -17.52
CA ALA A 172 9.12 -31.11 -16.87
C ALA A 172 9.47 -31.84 -15.57
N ASP A 173 9.43 -31.14 -14.44
CA ASP A 173 9.38 -31.83 -13.14
C ASP A 173 7.92 -32.18 -12.84
N ARG A 174 7.52 -33.34 -13.34
CA ARG A 174 6.35 -34.06 -12.85
C ARG A 174 6.60 -34.40 -11.39
N SER A 175 5.73 -33.92 -10.50
CA SER A 175 5.61 -34.42 -9.13
C SER A 175 5.49 -35.95 -9.15
N SER A 176 6.54 -36.64 -8.72
CA SER A 176 6.53 -38.07 -8.45
C SER A 176 6.90 -38.28 -6.98
N SER A 177 5.88 -38.36 -6.15
CA SER A 177 5.97 -38.96 -4.83
C SER A 177 5.79 -40.48 -5.00
N PHE A 178 6.85 -41.28 -4.80
CA PHE A 178 6.82 -42.64 -4.21
C PHE A 178 8.20 -43.32 -4.35
N GLY A 179 8.62 -44.05 -3.31
CA GLY A 179 9.50 -45.22 -3.47
C GLY A 179 10.93 -45.12 -2.94
N ARG A 180 11.40 -46.23 -2.34
CA ARG A 180 12.61 -46.40 -1.51
C ARG A 180 13.88 -46.79 -2.29
N ARG A 181 15.02 -46.55 -1.62
CA ARG A 181 16.32 -47.28 -1.60
C ARG A 181 17.14 -47.38 -2.90
N GLY A 182 18.39 -46.90 -2.82
CA GLY A 182 19.52 -47.50 -3.54
C GLY A 182 20.63 -46.53 -3.93
N THR A 183 21.82 -46.77 -3.36
CA THR A 183 23.18 -46.41 -3.84
C THR A 183 23.61 -44.94 -3.87
N ALA A 184 24.72 -44.71 -3.14
CA ALA A 184 25.46 -43.47 -3.02
C ALA A 184 26.17 -43.11 -4.32
N GLU A 185 26.09 -41.83 -4.71
CA GLU A 185 27.21 -41.02 -5.20
C GLU A 185 26.76 -39.56 -5.37
N THR A 186 27.59 -38.63 -4.86
CA THR A 186 27.49 -37.17 -5.01
C THR A 186 26.28 -36.46 -4.37
N VAL A 187 26.25 -36.41 -3.03
CA VAL A 187 25.44 -35.42 -2.30
C VAL A 187 26.10 -34.04 -2.46
N LYS A 188 25.86 -33.38 -3.60
CA LYS A 188 25.85 -31.91 -3.62
C LYS A 188 24.65 -31.50 -2.76
N ASN A 189 24.94 -30.85 -1.63
CA ASN A 189 23.99 -30.22 -0.73
C ASN A 189 22.91 -29.44 -1.50
N ARG A 190 21.83 -30.12 -1.91
CA ARG A 190 20.52 -29.51 -2.06
C ARG A 190 19.96 -29.42 -0.65
N SER A 191 20.50 -28.48 0.13
CA SER A 191 19.77 -27.96 1.28
C SER A 191 18.41 -27.57 0.74
N SER A 192 17.39 -28.27 1.20
CA SER A 192 15.99 -28.10 0.84
C SER A 192 15.61 -26.64 1.04
N PHE A 193 15.76 -25.84 -0.01
CA PHE A 193 15.05 -24.60 -0.17
C PHE A 193 13.59 -25.03 -0.19
N ARG A 194 12.89 -24.89 0.95
CA ARG A 194 11.44 -24.75 0.90
C ARG A 194 11.22 -23.53 0.02
N SER A 195 10.93 -23.82 -1.24
CA SER A 195 10.55 -22.85 -2.25
C SER A 195 9.59 -21.86 -1.60
N LEU A 196 10.06 -20.65 -1.28
CA LEU A 196 9.21 -19.49 -0.98
C LEU A 196 8.58 -19.05 -2.31
N SER A 197 7.91 -19.99 -2.99
CA SER A 197 7.11 -19.70 -4.17
C SER A 197 5.95 -18.84 -3.70
N PHE A 198 5.87 -17.63 -4.26
CA PHE A 198 4.71 -16.76 -4.10
C PHE A 198 3.44 -17.57 -4.40
N PRO A 199 2.41 -17.51 -3.55
CA PRO A 199 1.17 -18.28 -3.75
C PRO A 199 0.29 -17.72 -4.86
N PHE A 200 0.76 -16.72 -5.61
CA PHE A 200 0.01 -16.06 -6.65
C PHE A 200 0.18 -16.78 -8.00
N ALA A 201 -0.85 -16.64 -8.83
CA ALA A 201 -0.76 -17.06 -10.22
C ALA A 201 0.39 -16.33 -10.93
N LYS A 202 1.02 -17.01 -11.89
CA LYS A 202 2.14 -16.46 -12.68
C LYS A 202 1.79 -15.18 -13.46
N SER A 203 0.51 -14.88 -13.65
CA SER A 203 0.00 -13.70 -14.35
C SER A 203 -0.40 -12.55 -13.42
N TRP A 204 -0.30 -12.74 -12.10
CA TRP A 204 -0.62 -11.69 -11.14
C TRP A 204 0.55 -10.69 -11.05
N SER A 205 0.22 -9.41 -11.03
CA SER A 205 1.19 -8.31 -10.93
C SER A 205 0.72 -7.27 -9.92
N SER A 206 1.57 -6.97 -8.94
CA SER A 206 1.27 -5.93 -7.95
C SER A 206 1.19 -4.55 -8.59
N ALA A 207 2.03 -4.26 -9.60
CA ALA A 207 1.97 -3.02 -10.34
C ALA A 207 0.63 -2.86 -11.07
N LYS A 208 0.13 -3.93 -11.71
CA LYS A 208 -1.18 -3.91 -12.38
C LYS A 208 -2.32 -3.72 -11.38
N GLN A 209 -2.27 -4.35 -10.21
CA GLN A 209 -3.27 -4.13 -9.16
C GLN A 209 -3.35 -2.66 -8.73
N ILE A 210 -2.20 -2.01 -8.51
CA ILE A 210 -2.14 -0.58 -8.19
C ILE A 210 -2.68 0.30 -9.33
N GLN A 211 -2.33 -0.01 -10.58
CA GLN A 211 -2.86 0.72 -11.73
C GLN A 211 -4.38 0.62 -11.82
N LEU A 212 -4.94 -0.57 -11.60
CA LEU A 212 -6.38 -0.78 -11.59
C LEU A 212 -7.07 -0.11 -10.40
N MET A 213 -6.42 -0.05 -9.23
CA MET A 213 -6.93 0.72 -8.09
C MET A 213 -6.98 2.22 -8.38
N SER A 214 -5.98 2.72 -9.11
CA SER A 214 -5.87 4.13 -9.49
C SER A 214 -6.78 4.52 -10.65
N ALA A 215 -7.29 3.53 -11.41
CA ALA A 215 -8.17 3.75 -12.53
C ALA A 215 -9.47 4.42 -12.06
N ASN A 216 -9.95 5.37 -12.86
CA ASN A 216 -11.19 6.12 -12.62
C ASN A 216 -11.25 6.90 -11.30
N MET A 217 -10.13 7.10 -10.58
CA MET A 217 -10.11 8.00 -9.42
C MET A 217 -10.18 9.45 -9.87
N VAL A 218 -11.38 10.03 -9.84
CA VAL A 218 -11.63 11.43 -10.21
C VAL A 218 -12.09 12.18 -8.97
N VAL A 219 -11.60 13.42 -8.81
CA VAL A 219 -12.06 14.32 -7.74
C VAL A 219 -13.55 14.59 -7.94
N PRO A 220 -14.43 14.26 -6.96
CA PRO A 220 -15.86 14.51 -7.06
C PRO A 220 -16.17 15.99 -7.21
N ARG A 221 -17.21 16.31 -7.98
CA ARG A 221 -17.73 17.69 -8.09
C ARG A 221 -18.71 17.94 -6.95
N GLY A 222 -18.87 19.21 -6.57
CA GLY A 222 -19.53 19.61 -5.31
C GLY A 222 -21.01 19.18 -5.12
N ASP A 223 -21.67 18.63 -6.14
CA ASP A 223 -23.07 18.14 -6.07
C ASP A 223 -23.18 16.61 -6.26
N ASP A 224 -22.05 15.91 -6.44
CA ASP A 224 -22.06 14.46 -6.71
C ASP A 224 -22.45 13.70 -5.42
N GLY A 225 -23.63 13.08 -5.43
CA GLY A 225 -24.04 12.13 -4.39
C GLY A 225 -24.30 12.73 -3.00
N GLY A 226 -24.75 13.99 -2.94
CA GLY A 226 -25.05 14.66 -1.67
C GLY A 226 -23.81 14.89 -0.79
N GLY A 227 -22.62 14.99 -1.40
CA GLY A 227 -21.35 15.22 -0.70
C GLY A 227 -20.63 13.95 -0.23
N LEU A 228 -21.29 12.78 -0.24
CA LEU A 228 -20.71 11.50 0.20
C LEU A 228 -19.60 10.97 -0.71
N ALA A 229 -19.56 11.41 -1.97
CA ALA A 229 -18.52 11.01 -2.91
C ALA A 229 -17.12 11.47 -2.45
N LEU A 230 -17.03 12.61 -1.74
CA LEU A 230 -15.75 13.17 -1.31
C LEU A 230 -15.07 12.31 -0.22
N PRO A 231 -15.73 11.91 0.89
CA PRO A 231 -15.15 10.95 1.83
C PRO A 231 -14.70 9.64 1.18
N VAL A 232 -15.48 9.10 0.23
CA VAL A 232 -15.11 7.89 -0.52
C VAL A 232 -13.86 8.12 -1.38
N TYR A 233 -13.75 9.28 -2.03
CA TYR A 233 -12.54 9.66 -2.78
C TYR A 233 -11.31 9.80 -1.88
N ILE A 234 -11.45 10.43 -0.72
CA ILE A 234 -10.36 10.58 0.27
C ILE A 234 -9.85 9.21 0.69
N MET A 235 -10.74 8.31 1.13
CA MET A 235 -10.34 6.98 1.58
C MET A 235 -9.83 6.09 0.45
N SER A 236 -10.41 6.19 -0.75
CA SER A 236 -9.88 5.50 -1.94
C SER A 236 -8.44 5.93 -2.24
N THR A 237 -8.18 7.23 -2.16
CA THR A 237 -6.84 7.79 -2.43
C THR A 237 -5.85 7.34 -1.36
N PHE A 238 -6.24 7.40 -0.08
CA PHE A 238 -5.36 6.98 1.01
C PHE A 238 -5.09 5.46 0.97
N MET A 239 -6.12 4.65 0.74
CA MET A 239 -5.95 3.20 0.55
C MET A 239 -4.99 2.90 -0.61
N ASN A 240 -5.19 3.55 -1.77
CA ASN A 240 -4.35 3.36 -2.93
C ASN A 240 -2.89 3.80 -2.67
N PHE A 241 -2.69 4.92 -1.98
CA PHE A 241 -1.36 5.37 -1.55
C PHE A 241 -0.67 4.35 -0.62
N THR A 242 -1.38 3.87 0.41
CA THR A 242 -0.83 2.89 1.36
C THR A 242 -0.44 1.60 0.65
N MET A 243 -1.31 1.08 -0.22
CA MET A 243 -1.02 -0.13 -1.00
C MET A 243 0.16 0.08 -1.97
N TRP A 244 0.21 1.23 -2.65
CA TRP A 244 1.31 1.56 -3.56
C TRP A 244 2.65 1.67 -2.83
N ALA A 245 2.68 2.33 -1.69
CA ALA A 245 3.89 2.47 -0.87
C ALA A 245 4.38 1.11 -0.38
N LEU A 246 3.47 0.23 0.10
CA LEU A 246 3.82 -1.13 0.51
C LEU A 246 4.40 -1.94 -0.66
N VAL A 247 3.80 -1.86 -1.84
CA VAL A 247 4.31 -2.54 -3.05
C VAL A 247 5.70 -2.00 -3.45
N ALA A 248 5.93 -0.69 -3.33
CA ALA A 248 7.24 -0.10 -3.61
C ALA A 248 8.31 -0.60 -2.61
N ALA A 249 7.96 -0.71 -1.33
CA ALA A 249 8.90 -1.10 -0.27
C ALA A 249 9.20 -2.61 -0.24
N PHE A 250 8.18 -3.45 -0.38
CA PHE A 250 8.31 -4.89 -0.19
C PHE A 250 8.49 -5.65 -1.50
N PRO A 251 9.26 -6.77 -1.52
CA PRO A 251 9.56 -7.55 -2.72
C PRO A 251 8.34 -8.32 -3.26
N CYS A 252 7.34 -7.61 -3.77
CA CYS A 252 6.13 -8.20 -4.35
C CYS A 252 6.36 -8.69 -5.78
N GLN A 253 5.52 -9.62 -6.25
CA GLN A 253 5.57 -10.17 -7.61
C GLN A 253 5.23 -9.11 -8.69
N GLU A 254 6.06 -9.07 -9.74
CA GLU A 254 5.89 -8.23 -10.93
C GLU A 254 5.58 -6.75 -10.63
N ARG A 255 6.53 -6.09 -9.96
CA ARG A 255 6.52 -4.63 -9.72
C ARG A 255 6.94 -3.80 -10.93
N ASN A 256 7.39 -4.44 -11.99
CA ASN A 256 7.78 -3.77 -13.23
C ASN A 256 6.57 -3.02 -13.79
N GLY A 257 6.67 -1.68 -13.86
CA GLY A 257 5.56 -0.83 -14.28
C GLY A 257 4.75 -0.20 -13.14
N LEU A 258 5.20 -0.33 -11.88
CA LEU A 258 4.66 0.48 -10.78
C LEU A 258 4.83 1.97 -11.12
N PRO A 259 3.76 2.78 -11.09
CA PRO A 259 3.87 4.19 -11.41
C PRO A 259 4.74 4.89 -10.35
N ALA A 260 5.58 5.83 -10.77
CA ALA A 260 6.39 6.63 -9.85
C ALA A 260 5.55 7.59 -9.01
N GLN A 261 4.33 7.90 -9.47
CA GLN A 261 3.40 8.84 -8.85
C GLN A 261 1.96 8.39 -9.12
N LEU A 262 1.09 8.51 -8.12
CA LEU A 262 -0.36 8.32 -8.25
C LEU A 262 -1.05 9.62 -8.68
N PRO A 263 -2.15 9.54 -9.44
CA PRO A 263 -2.94 10.71 -9.82
C PRO A 263 -3.78 11.20 -8.62
N ILE A 264 -3.35 12.29 -7.98
CA ILE A 264 -4.02 12.88 -6.82
C ILE A 264 -4.40 14.34 -7.11
N GLY A 265 -5.62 14.73 -6.72
CA GLY A 265 -6.10 16.11 -6.85
C GLY A 265 -5.30 17.08 -5.97
N LYS A 266 -4.61 18.05 -6.58
CA LYS A 266 -3.68 18.95 -5.88
C LYS A 266 -4.34 20.02 -5.00
N ASN A 267 -5.63 20.29 -5.23
CA ASN A 267 -6.35 21.42 -4.63
C ASN A 267 -7.01 21.08 -3.27
N LEU A 268 -6.71 19.92 -2.69
CA LEU A 268 -7.33 19.43 -1.47
C LEU A 268 -6.35 19.53 -0.29
N GLY A 269 -6.81 20.03 0.86
CA GLY A 269 -5.93 20.30 2.02
C GLY A 269 -5.19 19.08 2.58
N TRP A 270 -5.81 17.90 2.52
CA TRP A 270 -5.20 16.63 2.93
C TRP A 270 -4.25 16.02 1.88
N ALA A 271 -4.30 16.48 0.63
CA ALA A 271 -3.55 15.89 -0.46
C ALA A 271 -2.06 16.24 -0.42
N GLN A 272 -1.70 17.42 0.10
CA GLN A 272 -0.31 17.90 0.12
C GLN A 272 0.64 16.97 0.91
N PRO A 273 0.30 16.50 2.12
CA PRO A 273 1.10 15.48 2.80
C PRO A 273 1.35 14.20 1.96
N ILE A 274 0.31 13.67 1.30
CA ILE A 274 0.44 12.47 0.47
C ILE A 274 1.34 12.75 -0.74
N LEU A 275 1.15 13.89 -1.41
CA LEU A 275 1.97 14.29 -2.56
C LEU A 275 3.45 14.42 -2.19
N SER A 276 3.77 14.98 -1.02
CA SER A 276 5.14 15.10 -0.51
C SER A 276 5.79 13.73 -0.25
N MET A 277 5.06 12.81 0.38
CA MET A 277 5.55 11.44 0.60
C MET A 277 5.71 10.70 -0.74
N GLN A 278 4.77 10.89 -1.66
CA GLN A 278 4.81 10.28 -2.98
C GLN A 278 5.98 10.78 -3.83
N GLU A 279 6.32 12.08 -3.76
CA GLU A 279 7.50 12.64 -4.41
C GLU A 279 8.77 11.99 -3.88
N THR A 280 8.90 11.91 -2.54
CA THR A 280 10.03 11.25 -1.87
C THR A 280 10.20 9.80 -2.32
N ILE A 281 9.12 9.01 -2.27
CA ILE A 281 9.14 7.60 -2.69
C ILE A 281 9.43 7.48 -4.20
N GLY A 282 8.86 8.37 -5.02
CA GLY A 282 9.07 8.40 -6.46
C GLY A 282 10.52 8.74 -6.85
N GLU A 283 11.20 9.60 -6.10
CA GLU A 283 12.62 9.84 -6.24
C GLU A 283 13.46 8.61 -5.89
N GLU A 284 13.20 7.98 -4.74
CA GLU A 284 13.89 6.74 -4.34
C GLU A 284 13.67 5.62 -5.36
N TRP A 285 12.47 5.54 -5.95
CA TRP A 285 12.16 4.60 -7.03
C TRP A 285 12.98 4.86 -8.31
N LYS A 286 13.21 6.13 -8.67
CA LYS A 286 14.02 6.50 -9.85
C LYS A 286 15.52 6.32 -9.64
N LYS A 287 16.03 6.53 -8.43
CA LYS A 287 17.47 6.42 -8.10
C LYS A 287 17.99 4.98 -8.17
N LYS A 288 17.11 3.97 -8.18
CA LYS A 288 17.51 2.58 -7.97
C LYS A 288 17.94 1.89 -9.28
N ASN A 289 19.14 1.29 -9.25
CA ASN A 289 19.67 0.45 -10.33
C ASN A 289 18.80 -0.80 -10.53
N LYS A 290 18.70 -1.29 -11.78
CA LYS A 290 17.89 -2.47 -12.16
C LYS A 290 18.14 -3.72 -11.31
N ASN A 291 19.37 -3.93 -10.84
CA ASN A 291 19.73 -5.07 -9.99
C ASN A 291 19.17 -4.95 -8.56
N LEU A 292 19.09 -3.71 -8.06
CA LEU A 292 18.60 -3.39 -6.72
C LEU A 292 17.05 -3.35 -6.69
N MET A 293 16.38 -3.52 -7.83
CA MET A 293 14.93 -3.44 -7.96
C MET A 293 14.21 -4.65 -7.35
N ASN A 294 14.90 -5.76 -7.09
CA ASN A 294 14.30 -7.00 -6.62
C ASN A 294 14.03 -6.98 -5.10
N GLY A 295 14.92 -6.39 -4.30
CA GLY A 295 14.79 -6.30 -2.83
C GLY A 295 13.74 -5.30 -2.31
N GLY A 296 13.30 -4.35 -3.14
CA GLY A 296 12.34 -3.30 -2.76
C GLY A 296 12.95 -2.08 -2.06
N LEU A 297 12.11 -1.09 -1.74
CA LEU A 297 12.56 0.21 -1.19
C LEU A 297 12.60 0.28 0.35
N LEU A 298 12.30 -0.79 1.07
CA LEU A 298 12.39 -0.79 2.54
C LEU A 298 13.81 -0.42 2.99
N LYS A 299 13.96 0.62 3.81
CA LYS A 299 15.27 1.19 4.21
C LYS A 299 16.15 0.16 4.91
N GLU A 300 15.56 -0.63 5.80
CA GLU A 300 16.24 -1.68 6.56
C GLU A 300 16.76 -2.77 5.62
N SER A 301 15.94 -3.23 4.66
CA SER A 301 16.38 -4.21 3.65
C SER A 301 17.51 -3.69 2.75
N GLN A 302 17.46 -2.41 2.36
CA GLN A 302 18.52 -1.81 1.54
C GLN A 302 19.85 -1.70 2.30
N ARG A 303 19.83 -1.35 3.59
CA ARG A 303 21.03 -1.33 4.43
C ARG A 303 21.56 -2.75 4.65
N LEU A 304 20.65 -3.70 4.93
CA LEU A 304 20.97 -5.11 5.10
C LEU A 304 21.72 -5.67 3.88
N GLU A 305 21.24 -5.39 2.67
CA GLU A 305 21.86 -5.80 1.41
C GLU A 305 23.30 -5.24 1.27
N LYS A 306 23.50 -3.96 1.60
CA LYS A 306 24.81 -3.30 1.47
C LYS A 306 25.85 -3.89 2.42
N VAL A 307 25.51 -4.01 3.70
CA VAL A 307 26.43 -4.55 4.73
C VAL A 307 26.71 -6.02 4.47
N ALA A 308 25.70 -6.79 4.05
CA ALA A 308 25.88 -8.19 3.68
C ALA A 308 26.83 -8.35 2.47
N ALA A 309 26.70 -7.51 1.45
CA ALA A 309 27.59 -7.52 0.28
C ALA A 309 29.03 -7.20 0.68
N PHE A 310 29.23 -6.17 1.51
CA PHE A 310 30.55 -5.80 2.02
C PHE A 310 31.20 -6.96 2.79
N LEU A 311 30.51 -7.54 3.78
CA LEU A 311 31.04 -8.62 4.62
C LEU A 311 31.32 -9.92 3.87
N VAL A 312 30.66 -10.17 2.74
CA VAL A 312 30.95 -11.33 1.89
C VAL A 312 32.32 -11.18 1.20
N ASP A 313 32.59 -9.97 0.68
CA ASP A 313 33.81 -9.67 -0.07
C ASP A 313 34.99 -9.30 0.84
N TYR A 314 34.74 -9.03 2.12
CA TYR A 314 35.76 -8.68 3.10
C TYR A 314 36.79 -9.80 3.33
N ASP A 315 38.06 -9.44 3.52
CA ASP A 315 39.20 -10.37 3.72
C ASP A 315 39.58 -10.60 5.20
N PHE A 316 38.73 -10.13 6.14
CA PHE A 316 38.81 -10.42 7.59
C PHE A 316 40.20 -10.19 8.22
N SER A 317 40.99 -9.28 7.64
CA SER A 317 42.37 -8.98 8.04
C SER A 317 42.45 -7.82 9.04
N ASP A 318 41.48 -6.91 9.02
CA ASP A 318 41.32 -5.82 9.99
C ASP A 318 40.08 -6.10 10.85
N GLU A 319 40.31 -6.34 12.15
CA GLU A 319 39.26 -6.71 13.09
C GLU A 319 38.36 -5.53 13.48
N ASP A 320 38.87 -4.29 13.43
CA ASP A 320 38.16 -3.10 13.91
C ASP A 320 37.11 -2.65 12.87
N GLU A 321 37.47 -2.62 11.59
CA GLU A 321 36.52 -2.31 10.50
C GLU A 321 35.43 -3.38 10.39
N MET A 322 35.81 -4.66 10.50
CA MET A 322 34.84 -5.76 10.54
C MET A 322 33.90 -5.64 11.75
N ALA A 323 34.41 -5.31 12.93
CA ALA A 323 33.58 -5.17 14.12
C ALA A 323 32.52 -4.07 13.98
N ALA A 324 32.88 -2.96 13.32
CA ALA A 324 31.93 -1.88 13.04
C ALA A 324 30.80 -2.33 12.10
N GLU A 325 31.13 -3.04 11.02
CA GLU A 325 30.15 -3.52 10.04
C GLU A 325 29.26 -4.64 10.61
N VAL A 326 29.82 -5.51 11.44
CA VAL A 326 29.04 -6.53 12.16
C VAL A 326 28.09 -5.89 13.18
N ALA A 327 28.53 -4.82 13.86
CA ALA A 327 27.67 -4.06 14.76
C ALA A 327 26.53 -3.35 14.01
N GLU A 328 26.80 -2.77 12.84
CA GLU A 328 25.76 -2.21 11.97
C GLU A 328 24.77 -3.30 11.53
N LEU A 329 25.26 -4.46 11.10
CA LEU A 329 24.40 -5.58 10.69
C LEU A 329 23.49 -6.04 11.84
N ALA A 330 24.02 -6.11 13.06
CA ALA A 330 23.27 -6.46 14.26
C ALA A 330 22.20 -5.41 14.60
N GLU A 331 22.53 -4.12 14.50
CA GLU A 331 21.59 -3.01 14.71
C GLU A 331 20.40 -3.10 13.74
N ILE A 332 20.67 -3.39 12.46
CA ILE A 332 19.63 -3.56 11.44
C ILE A 332 18.73 -4.75 11.77
N CYS A 333 19.32 -5.91 12.14
CA CYS A 333 18.56 -7.09 12.51
C CYS A 333 17.64 -6.83 13.70
N GLN A 334 18.13 -6.15 14.73
CA GLN A 334 17.33 -5.79 15.91
C GLN A 334 16.14 -4.89 15.53
N LYS A 335 16.37 -3.83 14.75
CA LYS A 335 15.30 -2.94 14.27
C LYS A 335 14.25 -3.68 13.45
N MET A 336 14.67 -4.63 12.64
CA MET A 336 13.78 -5.48 11.85
C MET A 336 12.97 -6.42 12.75
N ASP A 337 13.58 -7.04 13.75
CA ASP A 337 12.90 -7.94 14.69
C ASP A 337 11.81 -7.21 15.50
N ASP A 338 12.14 -6.03 16.03
CA ASP A 338 11.23 -5.18 16.82
C ASP A 338 10.01 -4.69 16.00
N GLY A 339 10.17 -4.55 14.69
CA GLY A 339 9.21 -3.86 13.83
C GLY A 339 8.40 -4.76 12.90
N LEU A 340 9.02 -5.75 12.25
CA LEU A 340 8.41 -6.51 11.16
C LEU A 340 7.24 -7.38 11.62
N GLY A 341 7.33 -7.97 12.82
CA GLY A 341 6.24 -8.76 13.38
C GLY A 341 4.97 -7.93 13.59
N ALA A 342 5.12 -6.74 14.18
CA ALA A 342 4.02 -5.81 14.39
C ALA A 342 3.45 -5.28 13.06
N LEU A 343 4.33 -4.92 12.11
CA LEU A 343 3.92 -4.47 10.79
C LEU A 343 3.13 -5.55 10.03
N GLY A 344 3.61 -6.79 10.05
CA GLY A 344 2.90 -7.92 9.43
C GLY A 344 1.52 -8.15 10.05
N GLN A 345 1.36 -7.94 11.36
CA GLN A 345 0.06 -8.00 12.02
C GLN A 345 -0.86 -6.85 11.58
N GLN A 346 -0.35 -5.62 11.53
CA GLN A 346 -1.12 -4.47 11.06
C GLN A 346 -1.62 -4.64 9.61
N VAL A 347 -0.80 -5.21 8.72
CA VAL A 347 -1.22 -5.53 7.34
C VAL A 347 -2.37 -6.54 7.33
N ARG A 348 -2.33 -7.56 8.21
CA ARG A 348 -3.46 -8.51 8.37
C ARG A 348 -4.69 -7.83 8.97
N ASP A 349 -4.52 -6.90 9.90
CA ASP A 349 -5.63 -6.15 10.48
C ASP A 349 -6.31 -5.27 9.42
N VAL A 350 -5.55 -4.64 8.53
CA VAL A 350 -6.07 -3.93 7.36
C VAL A 350 -6.89 -4.87 6.48
N PHE A 351 -6.36 -6.06 6.14
CA PHE A 351 -7.08 -7.06 5.36
C PHE A 351 -8.43 -7.41 6.00
N HIS A 352 -8.42 -7.75 7.29
CA HIS A 352 -9.64 -8.19 7.98
C HIS A 352 -10.67 -7.06 8.12
N ARG A 353 -10.23 -5.82 8.40
CA ARG A 353 -11.13 -4.67 8.50
C ARG A 353 -11.77 -4.33 7.16
N LEU A 354 -10.98 -4.29 6.09
CA LEU A 354 -11.48 -4.03 4.73
C LEU A 354 -12.45 -5.14 4.27
N ALA A 355 -12.13 -6.41 4.53
CA ALA A 355 -13.02 -7.53 4.20
C ALA A 355 -14.34 -7.44 4.95
N LYS A 356 -14.30 -7.13 6.25
CA LYS A 356 -15.49 -6.93 7.09
C LYS A 356 -16.34 -5.76 6.61
N SER A 357 -15.71 -4.59 6.39
CA SER A 357 -16.37 -3.40 5.87
C SER A 357 -17.06 -3.69 4.53
N ARG A 358 -16.39 -4.44 3.65
CA ARG A 358 -16.96 -4.89 2.38
C ARG A 358 -18.21 -5.75 2.54
N THR A 359 -18.18 -6.73 3.44
CA THR A 359 -19.35 -7.58 3.71
C THR A 359 -20.51 -6.78 4.30
N GLU A 360 -20.24 -5.85 5.21
CA GLU A 360 -21.27 -4.97 5.80
C GLU A 360 -21.97 -4.14 4.72
N VAL A 361 -21.20 -3.47 3.85
CA VAL A 361 -21.74 -2.67 2.74
C VAL A 361 -22.63 -3.51 1.81
N LEU A 362 -22.16 -4.69 1.39
CA LEU A 362 -22.93 -5.57 0.51
C LEU A 362 -24.25 -6.02 1.15
N ASN A 363 -24.21 -6.38 2.44
CA ASN A 363 -25.42 -6.76 3.17
C ASN A 363 -26.44 -5.60 3.24
N HIS A 364 -25.98 -4.36 3.43
CA HIS A 364 -26.86 -3.19 3.43
C HIS A 364 -27.53 -2.95 2.07
N VAL A 365 -26.78 -3.11 0.98
CA VAL A 365 -27.30 -2.97 -0.39
C VAL A 365 -28.30 -4.10 -0.72
N ASP A 366 -27.98 -5.33 -0.34
CA ASP A 366 -28.82 -6.50 -0.60
C ASP A 366 -30.16 -6.41 0.15
N GLN A 367 -30.16 -5.99 1.43
CA GLN A 367 -31.38 -5.81 2.23
C GLN A 367 -32.35 -4.80 1.62
N LEU A 368 -31.85 -3.71 1.04
CA LEU A 368 -32.67 -2.71 0.35
C LEU A 368 -33.28 -3.25 -0.95
N SER A 369 -32.50 -4.02 -1.71
CA SER A 369 -32.98 -4.64 -2.94
C SER A 369 -34.16 -5.58 -2.66
N ALA A 370 -34.04 -6.42 -1.62
CA ALA A 370 -35.09 -7.35 -1.21
C ALA A 370 -36.35 -6.62 -0.70
N SER A 371 -36.18 -5.55 0.07
CA SER A 371 -37.29 -4.73 0.59
C SER A 371 -38.05 -4.03 -0.53
N THR A 372 -37.34 -3.54 -1.56
CA THR A 372 -37.95 -2.88 -2.73
C THR A 372 -38.74 -3.88 -3.59
N SER A 373 -38.26 -5.11 -3.73
CA SER A 373 -38.98 -6.18 -4.44
C SER A 373 -40.24 -6.67 -3.73
N GLN A 374 -40.33 -6.52 -2.41
CA GLN A 374 -41.54 -6.87 -1.64
C GLN A 374 -42.61 -5.77 -1.66
N ILE A 375 -42.25 -4.51 -1.92
CA ILE A 375 -43.20 -3.38 -2.01
C ILE A 375 -43.86 -3.31 -3.40
N ASN A 376 -43.20 -3.87 -4.42
CA ASN A 376 -43.67 -3.84 -5.81
C ASN A 376 -44.43 -5.12 -6.24
N ASN A 377 -44.69 -6.04 -5.31
CA ASN A 377 -45.59 -7.20 -5.46
C ASN A 377 -46.76 -7.05 -4.50
#